data_AF-W4LZ13-F1
#
_entry.id   AF-W4LZ13-F1
#
_cell.length_a   1.000
_cell.length_b   1.000
_cell.length_c   1.000
_cell.angle_alpha   90.00
_cell.angle_beta   90.00
_cell.angle_gamma   90.00
#
_symmetry.space_group_name_H-M   'P 1'
#
loop_
_entity.id
_entity.type
_entity.pdbx_description
1 polymer ?
#
loop_
_entity_poly.entity_id
_entity_poly.type
_entity_poly.pdbx_seq_one_letter_code
_entity_poly.pdbx_strand_id
1 'polypeptide(L)'
;MRWCSLFSRRHGTGRERGAVAILTALTLFFVIPGFAALSVDIGRYMFERQQLQNALDAGALAGAQLLPFNGQGAAETAREFARKNDPDLPEEVEINVSFGCLVHASADNPQRAARTEVISVCRQFQDATDTFVCQDNGRCYLPCVFENENDSCNAITVRAAINVPLILARLIPGNMVTNLGANLESNACRGFCGTPPHLRLVMLLDRSSTLGADEYENVQEGAISVLESDFDPELHEIALGAIPNCSPAEFDLEGCRTDIAPFIKEPFTNDFERLGEVIKTLTSGGGETNLGTPIEEARALFENEAIDNPDLEINNYIILLTDGLPNRPLPQDALEARCEHAFNQAEAAKQDGVRVFTIGYSLEEGDGTCPDPGFEGVTAADLLQSMASGGENSGPPLVSECDQENQDEDDFFCETENQELTEVFNQIIAEIFNDLGGSSLVDLSVYQLESEN
;
A
#
# COMPACT_ATOMS: atom_id res chain seq x y z
N MET A 1 -54.14 44.53 75.98
CA MET A 1 -53.70 44.51 74.56
C MET A 1 -52.23 44.97 74.59
N ARG A 2 -51.23 44.08 74.66
CA ARG A 2 -50.69 43.15 73.64
C ARG A 2 -50.05 43.92 72.46
N TRP A 3 -48.79 43.54 72.15
CA TRP A 3 -47.84 43.95 71.08
C TRP A 3 -46.71 44.84 71.63
N CYS A 4 -45.48 44.38 71.90
CA CYS A 4 -44.55 43.48 71.21
C CYS A 4 -44.02 44.04 69.88
N SER A 5 -42.87 44.74 69.93
CA SER A 5 -41.93 44.83 68.81
C SER A 5 -40.50 45.04 69.34
N LEU A 6 -39.85 43.90 69.56
CA LEU A 6 -38.47 43.59 69.21
C LEU A 6 -37.34 44.46 69.76
N PHE A 7 -36.72 43.89 70.80
CA PHE A 7 -35.30 43.99 71.15
C PHE A 7 -34.40 44.22 69.92
N SER A 8 -33.84 45.43 69.80
CA SER A 8 -32.55 45.62 69.14
C SER A 8 -31.46 45.05 70.05
N ARG A 9 -31.29 43.72 70.02
CA ARG A 9 -30.02 43.11 70.40
C ARG A 9 -29.00 43.53 69.35
N ARG A 10 -28.16 44.51 69.68
CA ARG A 10 -26.85 44.66 69.02
C ARG A 10 -26.08 43.36 69.26
N HIS A 11 -26.17 42.42 68.31
CA HIS A 11 -25.18 41.36 68.22
C HIS A 11 -23.85 42.01 67.86
N GLY A 12 -22.86 41.87 68.75
CA GLY A 12 -21.51 42.34 68.50
C GLY A 12 -20.92 41.58 67.31
N THR A 13 -21.01 42.16 66.11
CA THR A 13 -20.42 41.67 64.85
C THR A 13 -18.89 41.86 64.80
N GLY A 14 -18.23 41.97 65.97
CA GLY A 14 -16.79 42.17 66.07
C GLY A 14 -15.97 40.88 65.94
N ARG A 15 -16.57 39.71 66.19
CA ARG A 15 -15.85 38.41 66.19
C ARG A 15 -15.80 37.70 64.83
N GLU A 16 -16.71 37.98 63.90
CA GLU A 16 -16.71 37.30 62.59
C GLU A 16 -15.85 38.01 61.53
N ARG A 17 -15.63 39.32 61.64
CA ARG A 17 -14.78 40.07 60.70
C ARG A 17 -13.33 39.57 60.69
N GLY A 18 -12.82 39.11 61.84
CA GLY A 18 -11.49 38.49 61.93
C GLY A 18 -11.43 37.12 61.25
N ALA A 19 -12.46 36.28 61.44
CA ALA A 19 -12.54 34.97 60.80
C ALA A 19 -12.69 35.07 59.28
N VAL A 20 -13.51 36.02 58.80
CA VAL A 20 -13.67 36.30 57.37
C VAL A 20 -12.34 36.77 56.76
N ALA A 21 -11.62 37.69 57.40
CA ALA A 21 -10.32 38.16 56.92
C ALA A 21 -9.28 37.03 56.79
N ILE A 22 -9.27 36.07 57.74
CA ILE A 22 -8.40 34.90 57.68
C ILE A 22 -8.78 33.99 56.51
N LEU A 23 -10.07 33.69 56.33
CA LEU A 23 -10.55 32.87 55.21
C LEU A 23 -10.29 33.55 53.86
N THR A 24 -10.46 34.87 53.76
CA THR A 24 -10.17 35.62 52.52
C THR A 24 -8.67 35.63 52.22
N ALA A 25 -7.81 35.79 53.24
CA ALA A 25 -6.37 35.70 53.08
C ALA A 25 -5.94 34.28 52.65
N LEU A 26 -6.49 33.23 53.27
CA LEU A 26 -6.18 31.85 52.90
C LEU A 26 -6.60 31.52 51.46
N THR A 27 -7.79 31.95 51.06
CA THR A 27 -8.30 31.69 49.71
C THR A 27 -7.51 32.43 48.64
N LEU A 28 -7.23 33.72 48.85
CA LEU A 28 -6.49 34.54 47.88
C LEU A 28 -5.01 34.16 47.76
N PHE A 29 -4.34 33.82 48.86
CA PHE A 29 -2.89 33.57 48.83
C PHE A 29 -2.51 32.09 48.64
N PHE A 30 -3.36 31.14 49.04
CA PHE A 30 -3.01 29.72 48.98
C PHE A 30 -3.91 28.93 48.05
N VAL A 31 -5.23 29.09 48.16
CA VAL A 31 -6.17 28.26 47.38
C VAL A 31 -6.14 28.61 45.90
N ILE A 32 -6.34 29.88 45.55
CA ILE A 32 -6.39 30.31 44.14
C ILE A 32 -5.05 30.07 43.43
N PRO A 33 -3.88 30.46 43.97
CA PRO A 33 -2.60 30.17 43.35
C PRO A 33 -2.28 28.66 43.28
N GLY A 34 -2.73 27.88 44.26
CA GLY A 34 -2.57 26.41 44.25
C GLY A 34 -3.30 25.74 43.08
N PHE A 35 -4.58 26.11 42.85
CA PHE A 35 -5.33 25.62 41.69
C PHE A 35 -4.80 26.18 40.36
N ALA A 36 -4.30 27.43 40.34
CA ALA A 36 -3.68 28.00 39.15
C ALA A 36 -2.41 27.22 38.76
N ALA A 37 -1.54 26.93 39.74
CA ALA A 37 -0.33 26.15 39.50
C ALA A 37 -0.66 24.71 39.06
N LEU A 38 -1.70 24.08 39.64
CA LEU A 38 -2.17 22.76 39.18
C LEU A 38 -2.64 22.78 37.73
N SER A 39 -3.38 23.83 37.37
CA SER A 39 -3.89 24.01 36.00
C SER A 39 -2.74 24.15 35.00
N VAL A 40 -1.68 24.88 35.36
CA VAL A 40 -0.47 25.01 34.54
C VAL A 40 0.26 23.69 34.39
N ASP A 41 0.40 22.91 35.48
CA ASP A 41 1.06 21.61 35.46
C ASP A 41 0.33 20.61 34.55
N ILE A 42 -1.00 20.53 34.66
CA ILE A 42 -1.82 19.68 33.79
C ILE A 42 -1.73 20.16 32.34
N GLY A 43 -1.82 21.47 32.10
CA GLY A 43 -1.73 22.05 30.77
C GLY A 43 -0.39 21.74 30.10
N ARG A 44 0.72 21.87 30.84
CA ARG A 44 2.05 21.51 30.36
C ARG A 44 2.15 20.02 30.07
N TYR A 45 1.70 19.15 30.98
CA TYR A 45 1.72 17.71 30.76
C TYR A 45 0.95 17.30 29.50
N MET A 46 -0.26 17.85 29.30
CA MET A 46 -1.05 17.57 28.10
C MET A 46 -0.38 18.08 26.83
N PHE A 47 0.23 19.27 26.86
CA PHE A 47 0.96 19.84 25.73
C PHE A 47 2.15 18.97 25.32
N GLU A 48 3.04 18.63 26.26
CA GLU A 48 4.23 17.81 26.01
C GLU A 48 3.84 16.41 25.52
N ARG A 49 2.77 15.83 26.09
CA ARG A 49 2.23 14.53 25.65
C ARG A 49 1.70 14.59 24.22
N GLN A 50 0.96 15.64 23.84
CA GLN A 50 0.45 15.79 22.49
C GLN A 50 1.58 16.04 21.48
N GLN A 51 2.56 16.87 21.85
CA GLN A 51 3.73 17.13 21.01
C GLN A 51 4.50 15.84 20.73
N LEU A 52 4.73 15.03 21.77
CA LEU A 52 5.38 13.73 21.61
C LEU A 52 4.54 12.78 20.74
N GLN A 53 3.22 12.71 20.92
CA GLN A 53 2.37 11.86 20.09
C GLN A 53 2.48 12.23 18.61
N ASN A 54 2.35 13.52 18.28
CA ASN A 54 2.47 14.01 16.90
C ASN A 54 3.84 13.66 16.29
N ALA A 55 4.90 13.74 17.09
CA ALA A 55 6.23 13.35 16.68
C ALA A 55 6.37 11.85 16.42
N LEU A 56 5.81 11.00 17.29
CA LEU A 56 5.81 9.55 17.09
C LEU A 56 4.98 9.16 15.86
N ASP A 57 3.81 9.77 15.64
CA ASP A 57 2.97 9.53 14.46
C ASP A 57 3.70 9.88 13.16
N ALA A 58 4.36 11.05 13.12
CA ALA A 58 5.16 11.46 11.97
C ALA A 58 6.36 10.53 11.74
N GLY A 59 7.02 10.09 12.82
CA GLY A 59 8.10 9.11 12.75
C GLY A 59 7.63 7.74 12.24
N ALA A 60 6.51 7.24 12.75
CA ALA A 60 5.95 5.96 12.33
C ALA A 60 5.56 5.98 10.85
N LEU A 61 4.82 7.01 10.40
CA LEU A 61 4.42 7.15 9.01
C LEU A 61 5.62 7.28 8.06
N ALA A 62 6.64 8.06 8.43
CA ALA A 62 7.86 8.21 7.62
C ALA A 62 8.70 6.93 7.57
N GLY A 63 8.83 6.21 8.70
CA GLY A 63 9.54 4.94 8.74
C GLY A 63 8.83 3.84 7.93
N ALA A 64 7.49 3.81 7.98
CA ALA A 64 6.68 2.85 7.22
C ALA A 64 6.86 2.97 5.70
N GLN A 65 7.26 4.14 5.17
CA GLN A 65 7.54 4.32 3.74
C GLN A 65 8.76 3.55 3.25
N LEU A 66 9.63 3.07 4.15
CA LEU A 66 10.82 2.28 3.80
C LEU A 66 10.62 0.78 4.03
N LEU A 67 9.47 0.40 4.58
CA LEU A 67 9.04 -0.98 4.63
C LEU A 67 8.56 -1.43 3.23
N PRO A 68 8.60 -2.74 2.91
CA PRO A 68 8.84 -3.85 3.84
C PRO A 68 10.28 -4.35 3.98
N PHE A 69 11.20 -3.92 3.11
CA PHE A 69 12.53 -4.54 3.01
C PHE A 69 13.64 -3.77 3.76
N ASN A 70 13.49 -2.46 3.98
CA ASN A 70 14.56 -1.64 4.56
C ASN A 70 14.30 -1.30 6.04
N GLY A 71 14.40 -2.31 6.90
CA GLY A 71 14.21 -2.13 8.36
C GLY A 71 15.17 -1.14 9.01
N GLN A 72 16.45 -1.15 8.64
CA GLN A 72 17.43 -0.19 9.19
C GLN A 72 17.08 1.25 8.80
N GLY A 73 16.85 1.49 7.51
CA GLY A 73 16.46 2.81 7.00
C GLY A 73 15.14 3.28 7.58
N ALA A 74 14.16 2.38 7.72
CA ALA A 74 12.87 2.66 8.36
C ALA A 74 13.05 3.14 9.81
N ALA A 75 13.88 2.45 10.60
CA ALA A 75 14.17 2.84 11.98
C ALA A 75 14.92 4.17 12.09
N GLU A 76 15.92 4.40 11.23
CA GLU A 76 16.68 5.66 11.20
C GLU A 76 15.78 6.84 10.81
N THR A 77 14.98 6.67 9.76
CA THR A 77 14.01 7.67 9.27
C THR A 77 12.95 7.98 10.32
N ALA A 78 12.40 6.95 10.98
CA ALA A 78 11.42 7.14 12.05
C ALA A 78 11.97 7.99 13.20
N ARG A 79 13.21 7.71 13.63
CA ARG A 79 13.87 8.50 14.69
C ARG A 79 14.14 9.93 14.24
N GLU A 80 14.60 10.11 13.00
CA GLU A 80 14.88 11.44 12.45
C GLU A 80 13.61 12.30 12.36
N PHE A 81 12.54 11.75 11.79
CA PHE A 81 11.27 12.47 11.64
C PHE A 81 10.61 12.76 12.98
N ALA A 82 10.65 11.84 13.94
CA ALA A 82 10.17 12.10 15.28
C ALA A 82 10.93 13.26 15.94
N ARG A 83 12.27 13.29 15.83
CA ARG A 83 13.10 14.40 16.37
C ARG A 83 12.86 15.73 15.66
N LYS A 84 12.59 15.73 14.36
CA LYS A 84 12.24 16.94 13.62
C LYS A 84 10.87 17.50 14.03
N ASN A 85 9.93 16.63 14.40
CA ASN A 85 8.58 17.03 14.81
C ASN A 85 8.47 17.38 16.30
N ASP A 86 9.44 16.97 17.13
CA ASP A 86 9.63 17.48 18.49
C ASP A 86 11.10 17.92 18.72
N PRO A 87 11.45 19.15 18.29
CA PRO A 87 12.80 19.69 18.46
C PRO A 87 13.21 19.92 19.92
N ASP A 88 12.24 19.99 20.84
CA ASP A 88 12.47 20.21 22.28
C ASP A 88 12.69 18.88 23.03
N LEU A 89 12.52 17.73 22.36
CA LEU A 89 12.72 16.42 22.94
C LEU A 89 14.18 16.27 23.42
N PRO A 90 14.44 15.95 24.71
CA PRO A 90 15.80 15.81 25.23
C PRO A 90 16.58 14.69 24.50
N GLU A 91 17.88 14.88 24.28
CA GLU A 91 18.75 13.87 23.63
C GLU A 91 18.77 12.54 24.40
N GLU A 92 18.54 12.58 25.71
CA GLU A 92 18.49 11.41 26.61
C GLU A 92 17.26 10.51 26.36
N VAL A 93 16.22 11.02 25.70
CA VAL A 93 15.01 10.24 25.42
C VAL A 93 15.27 9.28 24.25
N GLU A 94 15.30 7.99 24.55
CA GLU A 94 15.46 6.97 23.52
C GLU A 94 14.14 6.74 22.75
N ILE A 95 14.22 6.80 21.42
CA ILE A 95 13.12 6.45 20.52
C ILE A 95 13.33 5.00 20.08
N ASN A 96 12.53 4.11 20.66
CA ASN A 96 12.56 2.69 20.38
C ASN A 96 11.69 2.39 19.16
N VAL A 97 12.25 1.62 18.23
CA VAL A 97 11.55 1.18 17.02
C VAL A 97 11.51 -0.33 17.03
N SER A 98 10.33 -0.89 16.77
CA SER A 98 10.12 -2.32 16.54
C SER A 98 9.28 -2.53 15.29
N PHE A 99 9.34 -3.73 14.72
CA PHE A 99 8.62 -4.07 13.50
C PHE A 99 7.61 -5.18 13.73
N GLY A 100 6.68 -5.31 12.79
CA GLY A 100 5.66 -6.33 12.80
C GLY A 100 5.12 -6.63 11.41
N CYS A 101 4.29 -7.66 11.36
CA CYS A 101 3.61 -8.15 10.20
C CYS A 101 2.12 -8.01 10.44
N LEU A 102 1.44 -7.21 9.63
CA LEU A 102 0.00 -6.99 9.70
C LEU A 102 -0.62 -7.43 8.37
N VAL A 103 -1.42 -8.49 8.42
CA VAL A 103 -2.05 -9.15 7.27
C VAL A 103 -3.51 -9.45 7.60
N HIS A 104 -4.33 -9.85 6.63
CA HIS A 104 -5.68 -10.32 6.90
C HIS A 104 -5.71 -11.75 7.43
N ALA A 105 -6.84 -12.08 8.02
CA ALA A 105 -7.19 -13.44 8.38
C ALA A 105 -7.56 -14.24 7.13
N SER A 106 -7.20 -15.52 7.12
CA SER A 106 -7.53 -16.46 6.04
C SER A 106 -9.05 -16.63 5.92
N ALA A 107 -9.55 -16.61 4.68
CA ALA A 107 -10.97 -16.83 4.38
C ALA A 107 -11.51 -18.16 4.95
N ASP A 108 -10.68 -19.21 4.94
CA ASP A 108 -11.05 -20.53 5.47
C ASP A 108 -11.05 -20.61 7.00
N ASN A 109 -10.19 -19.81 7.65
CA ASN A 109 -10.02 -19.82 9.10
C ASN A 109 -9.66 -18.43 9.61
N PRO A 110 -10.63 -17.70 10.22
CA PRO A 110 -10.41 -16.36 10.77
C PRO A 110 -9.38 -16.28 11.92
N GLN A 111 -8.91 -17.42 12.42
CA GLN A 111 -7.88 -17.52 13.47
C GLN A 111 -6.47 -17.76 12.91
N ARG A 112 -6.29 -17.69 11.58
CA ARG A 112 -5.02 -17.91 10.89
C ARG A 112 -4.75 -16.76 9.94
N ALA A 113 -3.51 -16.35 9.78
CA ALA A 113 -3.13 -15.36 8.76
C ALA A 113 -3.32 -15.91 7.33
N ALA A 114 -3.66 -15.02 6.39
CA ALA A 114 -3.68 -15.35 4.96
C ALA A 114 -2.27 -15.68 4.46
N ARG A 115 -2.04 -16.90 3.98
CA ARG A 115 -0.71 -17.37 3.60
C ARG A 115 -0.10 -16.55 2.45
N THR A 116 -0.92 -16.14 1.50
CA THR A 116 -0.55 -15.31 0.35
C THR A 116 0.00 -13.96 0.78
N GLU A 117 -0.68 -13.28 1.70
CA GLU A 117 -0.21 -12.02 2.27
C GLU A 117 1.05 -12.19 3.12
N VAL A 118 1.16 -13.30 3.87
CA VAL A 118 2.37 -13.56 4.65
C VAL A 118 3.58 -13.74 3.72
N ILE A 119 3.45 -14.41 2.58
CA ILE A 119 4.55 -14.61 1.63
C ILE A 119 5.00 -13.27 1.03
N SER A 120 4.06 -12.40 0.65
CA SER A 120 4.37 -11.11 0.00
C SER A 120 4.93 -10.08 0.96
N VAL A 121 4.48 -10.10 2.22
CA VAL A 121 4.76 -9.01 3.17
C VAL A 121 5.78 -9.38 4.23
N CYS A 122 5.79 -10.65 4.63
CA CYS A 122 6.55 -11.16 5.76
C CYS A 122 7.04 -12.59 5.51
N ARG A 123 7.84 -12.72 4.45
CA ARG A 123 8.21 -13.99 3.83
C ARG A 123 8.79 -15.01 4.82
N GLN A 124 9.52 -14.54 5.81
CA GLN A 124 10.10 -15.35 6.88
C GLN A 124 9.07 -16.13 7.72
N PHE A 125 7.78 -15.78 7.64
CA PHE A 125 6.69 -16.46 8.36
C PHE A 125 5.75 -17.28 7.45
N GLN A 126 6.12 -17.52 6.18
CA GLN A 126 5.28 -18.23 5.19
C GLN A 126 4.72 -19.60 5.65
N ASP A 127 5.41 -20.28 6.56
CA ASP A 127 5.04 -21.60 7.09
C ASP A 127 4.52 -21.53 8.55
N ALA A 128 4.36 -20.32 9.08
CA ALA A 128 3.98 -20.03 10.46
C ALA A 128 2.67 -19.24 10.59
N THR A 129 1.74 -19.38 9.62
CA THR A 129 0.48 -18.62 9.57
C THR A 129 -0.42 -18.79 10.81
N ASP A 130 -0.30 -19.91 11.52
CA ASP A 130 -1.05 -20.19 12.76
C ASP A 130 -0.48 -19.48 14.01
N THR A 131 0.68 -18.82 13.88
CA THR A 131 1.33 -18.10 15.00
C THR A 131 0.86 -16.67 15.17
N PHE A 132 0.21 -16.11 14.15
CA PHE A 132 -0.29 -14.75 14.17
C PHE A 132 -1.44 -14.60 15.16
N VAL A 133 -1.50 -13.46 15.84
CA VAL A 133 -2.63 -13.10 16.68
C VAL A 133 -3.69 -12.44 15.80
N CYS A 134 -4.79 -13.13 15.54
CA CYS A 134 -5.90 -12.61 14.74
C CYS A 134 -7.01 -12.05 15.63
N GLN A 135 -7.61 -10.93 15.21
CA GLN A 135 -8.67 -10.23 15.93
C GLN A 135 -9.97 -10.22 15.10
N ASP A 136 -11.09 -9.89 15.75
CA ASP A 136 -12.42 -9.89 15.13
C ASP A 136 -12.59 -8.87 13.98
N ASN A 137 -11.63 -7.93 13.83
CA ASN A 137 -11.57 -7.00 12.71
C ASN A 137 -11.01 -7.64 11.41
N GLY A 138 -10.79 -8.96 11.39
CA GLY A 138 -10.32 -9.69 10.22
C GLY A 138 -8.83 -9.49 9.93
N ARG A 139 -8.06 -8.93 10.87
CA ARG A 139 -6.62 -8.71 10.73
C ARG A 139 -5.83 -9.53 11.75
N CYS A 140 -4.63 -9.91 11.35
CA CYS A 140 -3.70 -10.75 12.07
C CYS A 140 -2.35 -10.05 12.19
N TYR A 141 -1.76 -10.09 13.38
CA TYR A 141 -0.49 -9.43 13.67
C TYR A 141 0.54 -10.39 14.28
N LEU A 142 1.80 -10.24 13.88
CA LEU A 142 2.94 -10.93 14.47
C LEU A 142 4.14 -9.97 14.57
N PRO A 143 4.84 -9.87 15.72
CA PRO A 143 6.09 -9.12 15.82
C PRO A 143 7.16 -9.66 14.87
N CYS A 144 7.97 -8.75 14.33
CA CYS A 144 8.90 -9.03 13.25
C CYS A 144 10.30 -8.46 13.57
N VAL A 145 11.34 -9.14 13.11
CA VAL A 145 12.74 -8.72 13.21
C VAL A 145 13.43 -8.96 11.86
N PHE A 146 14.36 -8.07 11.51
CA PHE A 146 15.22 -8.19 10.33
C PHE A 146 16.53 -8.86 10.74
N GLU A 147 16.63 -10.17 10.60
CA GLU A 147 17.84 -10.96 10.87
C GLU A 147 18.63 -11.28 9.59
N ASN A 148 17.94 -11.42 8.45
CA ASN A 148 18.50 -11.79 7.14
C ASN A 148 18.19 -10.73 6.07
N GLU A 149 18.92 -10.77 4.95
CA GLU A 149 18.76 -9.84 3.81
C GLU A 149 17.39 -9.93 3.13
N ASN A 150 16.69 -11.07 3.25
CA ASN A 150 15.39 -11.32 2.62
C ASN A 150 14.20 -11.19 3.60
N ASP A 151 14.44 -10.77 4.84
CA ASP A 151 13.37 -10.59 5.81
C ASP A 151 12.55 -9.34 5.44
N SER A 152 11.23 -9.45 5.54
CA SER A 152 10.30 -8.36 5.22
C SER A 152 9.30 -8.14 6.36
N CYS A 153 8.97 -6.88 6.66
CA CYS A 153 7.97 -6.52 7.66
C CYS A 153 7.19 -5.30 7.17
N ASN A 154 5.85 -5.27 7.22
CA ASN A 154 5.10 -4.07 6.79
C ASN A 154 4.66 -3.11 7.89
N ALA A 155 4.77 -3.49 9.17
CA ALA A 155 4.38 -2.63 10.28
C ALA A 155 5.60 -2.12 11.06
N ILE A 156 5.51 -0.88 11.53
CA ILE A 156 6.48 -0.22 12.40
C ILE A 156 5.78 0.33 13.63
N THR A 157 6.41 0.15 14.78
CA THR A 157 5.99 0.68 16.08
C THR A 157 7.09 1.59 16.60
N VAL A 158 6.74 2.85 16.88
CA VAL A 158 7.65 3.87 17.41
C VAL A 158 7.22 4.23 18.83
N ARG A 159 8.11 4.02 19.81
CA ARG A 159 7.84 4.23 21.23
C ARG A 159 8.83 5.22 21.84
N ALA A 160 8.32 6.10 22.69
CA ALA A 160 9.14 6.97 23.51
C ALA A 160 8.50 7.23 24.87
N ALA A 161 9.35 7.52 25.85
CA ALA A 161 8.95 7.83 27.22
C ALA A 161 9.55 9.17 27.66
N ILE A 162 8.70 10.07 28.17
CA ILE A 162 9.14 11.36 28.72
C ILE A 162 8.69 11.53 30.16
N ASN A 163 9.44 12.33 30.91
CA ASN A 163 9.08 12.76 32.26
C ASN A 163 8.88 14.27 32.29
N VAL A 164 7.64 14.70 32.47
CA VAL A 164 7.30 16.13 32.51
C VAL A 164 7.41 16.64 33.94
N PRO A 165 8.31 17.61 34.23
CA PRO A 165 8.48 18.14 35.57
C PRO A 165 7.32 19.05 35.99
N LEU A 166 6.80 18.82 37.19
CA LEU A 166 5.71 19.60 37.78
C LEU A 166 6.24 20.81 38.56
N ILE A 167 5.64 21.97 38.34
CA ILE A 167 5.97 23.24 38.99
C ILE A 167 5.51 23.20 40.45
N LEU A 168 4.32 22.66 40.75
CA LEU A 168 3.80 22.55 42.11
C LEU A 168 4.71 21.78 43.06
N ALA A 169 5.39 20.74 42.55
CA ALA A 169 6.24 19.89 43.36
C ALA A 169 7.46 20.65 43.94
N ARG A 170 7.85 21.80 43.36
CA ARG A 170 8.91 22.66 43.91
C ARG A 170 8.43 23.57 45.04
N LEU A 171 7.12 23.78 45.20
CA LEU A 171 6.55 24.74 46.17
C LEU A 171 6.20 24.11 47.52
N ILE A 172 6.05 22.78 47.59
CA ILE A 172 5.67 22.07 48.83
C ILE A 172 6.80 21.09 49.19
N PRO A 173 7.55 21.32 50.29
CA PRO A 173 8.59 20.39 50.72
C PRO A 173 7.97 19.06 51.21
N GLY A 174 8.33 17.93 50.60
CA GLY A 174 7.88 16.59 50.96
C GLY A 174 8.07 15.54 49.86
N ASN A 175 7.57 14.32 50.11
CA ASN A 175 7.60 13.15 49.20
C ASN A 175 6.50 13.26 48.09
N MET A 176 6.40 14.41 47.43
CA MET A 176 5.40 14.65 46.40
C MET A 176 5.91 14.18 45.03
N VAL A 177 5.00 13.75 44.15
CA VAL A 177 5.31 13.38 42.76
C VAL A 177 5.92 14.61 42.07
N THR A 178 7.18 14.51 41.64
CA THR A 178 7.93 15.62 41.03
C THR A 178 7.85 15.65 39.51
N ASN A 179 7.50 14.52 38.89
CA ASN A 179 7.38 14.37 37.45
C ASN A 179 6.18 13.46 37.12
N LEU A 180 5.54 13.71 35.98
CA LEU A 180 4.56 12.81 35.39
C LEU A 180 5.19 12.13 34.17
N GLY A 181 5.25 10.80 34.21
CA GLY A 181 5.66 9.99 33.06
C GLY A 181 4.58 9.96 31.99
N ALA A 182 4.99 9.99 30.73
CA ALA A 182 4.15 9.64 29.59
C ALA A 182 4.91 8.61 28.74
N ASN A 183 4.35 7.41 28.60
CA ASN A 183 4.80 6.39 27.67
C ASN A 183 3.83 6.42 26.50
N LEU A 184 4.33 6.74 25.32
CA LEU A 184 3.52 6.83 24.11
C LEU A 184 4.07 5.89 23.05
N GLU A 185 3.14 5.46 22.20
CA GLU A 185 3.39 4.58 21.08
C GLU A 185 2.62 5.15 19.89
N SER A 186 3.23 5.04 18.71
CA SER A 186 2.53 5.17 17.44
C SER A 186 2.88 3.99 16.56
N ASN A 187 1.89 3.48 15.85
CA ASN A 187 2.06 2.38 14.92
C ASN A 187 1.63 2.84 13.53
N ALA A 188 2.46 2.53 12.55
CA ALA A 188 2.14 2.71 11.15
C ALA A 188 2.43 1.42 10.40
N CYS A 189 1.82 1.28 9.25
CA CYS A 189 2.07 0.15 8.39
C CYS A 189 1.94 0.59 6.93
N ARG A 190 2.60 -0.15 6.02
CA ARG A 190 2.50 0.01 4.56
C ARG A 190 1.78 -1.20 3.93
N GLY A 191 1.00 -0.96 2.87
CA GLY A 191 0.24 -2.03 2.19
C GLY A 191 -1.14 -2.24 2.84
N PHE A 192 -1.47 -3.47 3.21
CA PHE A 192 -2.81 -3.96 3.63
C PHE A 192 -3.42 -3.36 4.93
N CYS A 193 -2.99 -2.17 5.33
CA CYS A 193 -3.24 -1.62 6.66
C CYS A 193 -3.88 -0.22 6.66
N GLY A 194 -3.97 0.45 5.51
CA GLY A 194 -4.67 1.72 5.29
C GLY A 194 -5.84 1.63 4.30
N THR A 195 -6.51 2.75 4.03
CA THR A 195 -7.41 2.89 2.86
C THR A 195 -6.51 2.98 1.62
N PRO A 196 -6.51 1.99 0.71
CA PRO A 196 -5.63 2.02 -0.45
C PRO A 196 -5.97 3.25 -1.34
N PRO A 197 -4.99 3.88 -2.00
CA PRO A 197 -5.30 4.89 -3.01
C PRO A 197 -6.08 4.26 -4.17
N HIS A 198 -6.71 5.11 -4.98
CA HIS A 198 -7.45 4.61 -6.13
C HIS A 198 -6.51 4.02 -7.17
N LEU A 199 -6.86 2.83 -7.63
CA LEU A 199 -6.07 2.03 -8.56
C LEU A 199 -6.88 1.82 -9.84
N ARG A 200 -6.26 2.05 -10.99
CA ARG A 200 -6.81 1.64 -12.29
C ARG A 200 -5.84 0.69 -12.97
N LEU A 201 -6.29 -0.52 -13.25
CA LEU A 201 -5.49 -1.57 -13.88
C LEU A 201 -6.10 -1.95 -15.23
N VAL A 202 -5.29 -1.99 -16.29
CA VAL A 202 -5.69 -2.55 -17.58
C VAL A 202 -4.92 -3.85 -17.81
N MET A 203 -5.63 -4.96 -17.95
CA MET A 203 -5.05 -6.25 -18.35
C MET A 203 -5.17 -6.41 -19.86
N LEU A 204 -4.05 -6.57 -20.56
CA LEU A 204 -3.96 -6.82 -21.98
C LEU A 204 -3.50 -8.26 -22.19
N LEU A 205 -4.42 -9.13 -22.61
CA LEU A 205 -4.14 -10.57 -22.74
C LEU A 205 -3.98 -10.95 -24.21
N ASP A 206 -2.80 -11.45 -24.58
CA ASP A 206 -2.65 -12.15 -25.86
C ASP A 206 -3.38 -13.50 -25.81
N ARG A 207 -4.09 -13.76 -26.89
CA ARG A 207 -4.89 -14.94 -27.19
C ARG A 207 -4.73 -15.33 -28.66
N SER A 208 -3.62 -14.94 -29.28
CA SER A 208 -3.28 -15.33 -30.64
C SER A 208 -3.14 -16.85 -30.75
N SER A 209 -3.12 -17.36 -31.98
CA SER A 209 -3.16 -18.80 -32.26
C SER A 209 -1.86 -19.55 -31.91
N THR A 210 -0.82 -18.82 -31.49
CA THR A 210 0.41 -19.43 -30.95
C THR A 210 0.17 -20.00 -29.55
N LEU A 211 -0.75 -19.40 -28.78
CA LEU A 211 -1.29 -19.99 -27.56
C LEU A 211 -2.32 -21.09 -27.87
N GLY A 212 -1.97 -22.31 -27.52
CA GLY A 212 -2.87 -23.46 -27.49
C GLY A 212 -4.06 -23.25 -26.56
N ALA A 213 -5.07 -24.13 -26.67
CA ALA A 213 -6.26 -24.02 -25.84
C ALA A 213 -5.96 -24.24 -24.34
N ASP A 214 -5.06 -25.19 -24.04
CA ASP A 214 -4.69 -25.54 -22.67
C ASP A 214 -3.80 -24.44 -22.04
N GLU A 215 -2.86 -23.88 -22.81
CA GLU A 215 -2.04 -22.72 -22.40
C GLU A 215 -2.89 -21.48 -22.13
N TYR A 216 -3.93 -21.25 -22.95
CA TYR A 216 -4.82 -20.12 -22.75
C TYR A 216 -5.72 -20.30 -21.53
N GLU A 217 -6.06 -21.53 -21.14
CA GLU A 217 -6.75 -21.80 -19.87
C GLU A 217 -5.90 -21.32 -18.69
N ASN A 218 -4.58 -21.53 -18.71
CA ASN A 218 -3.68 -21.00 -17.67
C ASN A 218 -3.65 -19.46 -17.65
N VAL A 219 -3.70 -18.81 -18.82
CA VAL A 219 -3.80 -17.34 -18.91
C VAL A 219 -5.11 -16.85 -18.30
N GLN A 220 -6.23 -17.56 -18.55
CA GLN A 220 -7.52 -17.23 -17.95
C GLN A 220 -7.50 -17.40 -16.44
N GLU A 221 -6.96 -18.51 -15.94
CA GLU A 221 -6.86 -18.77 -14.50
C GLU A 221 -5.99 -17.73 -13.79
N GLY A 222 -4.84 -17.38 -14.35
CA GLY A 222 -3.97 -16.33 -13.81
C GLY A 222 -4.60 -14.94 -13.83
N ALA A 223 -5.28 -14.57 -14.93
CA ALA A 223 -5.98 -13.29 -15.00
C ALA A 223 -7.20 -13.24 -14.04
N ILE A 224 -7.87 -14.35 -13.80
CA ILE A 224 -8.96 -14.45 -12.82
C ILE A 224 -8.42 -14.38 -11.39
N SER A 225 -7.23 -14.92 -11.10
CA SER A 225 -6.64 -14.84 -9.76
C SER A 225 -6.38 -13.40 -9.32
N VAL A 226 -6.09 -12.49 -10.26
CA VAL A 226 -6.03 -11.04 -10.01
C VAL A 226 -7.37 -10.52 -9.48
N LEU A 227 -8.49 -10.97 -10.03
CA LEU A 227 -9.83 -10.52 -9.65
C LEU A 227 -10.26 -11.07 -8.28
N GLU A 228 -9.71 -12.22 -7.89
CA GLU A 228 -9.94 -12.84 -6.58
C GLU A 228 -8.99 -12.30 -5.49
N SER A 229 -8.04 -11.43 -5.84
CA SER A 229 -7.10 -10.81 -4.91
C SER A 229 -7.71 -9.64 -4.13
N ASP A 230 -6.91 -8.98 -3.27
CA ASP A 230 -7.32 -7.94 -2.30
C ASP A 230 -7.86 -6.62 -2.89
N PHE A 231 -8.47 -6.66 -4.08
CA PHE A 231 -9.05 -5.48 -4.72
C PHE A 231 -10.32 -5.03 -4.00
N ASP A 232 -10.35 -3.76 -3.60
CA ASP A 232 -11.53 -3.11 -3.06
C ASP A 232 -12.38 -2.53 -4.21
N PRO A 233 -13.61 -3.01 -4.44
CA PRO A 233 -14.47 -2.51 -5.52
C PRO A 233 -14.92 -1.05 -5.31
N GLU A 234 -14.71 -0.44 -4.14
CA GLU A 234 -14.94 0.99 -3.94
C GLU A 234 -13.76 1.86 -4.40
N LEU A 235 -12.55 1.29 -4.52
CA LEU A 235 -11.31 2.04 -4.74
C LEU A 235 -10.59 1.64 -6.03
N HIS A 236 -10.79 0.41 -6.50
CA HIS A 236 -10.07 -0.13 -7.64
C HIS A 236 -10.98 -0.45 -8.80
N GLU A 237 -10.49 -0.17 -10.00
CA GLU A 237 -11.20 -0.43 -11.25
C GLU A 237 -10.26 -1.20 -12.18
N ILE A 238 -10.80 -2.23 -12.84
CA ILE A 238 -10.03 -3.05 -13.78
C ILE A 238 -10.71 -3.00 -15.14
N ALA A 239 -9.92 -2.83 -16.19
CA ALA A 239 -10.34 -2.97 -17.58
C ALA A 239 -9.61 -4.15 -18.22
N LEU A 240 -10.22 -4.71 -19.27
CA LEU A 240 -9.71 -5.88 -19.96
C LEU A 240 -9.62 -5.61 -21.47
N GLY A 241 -8.43 -5.78 -22.02
CA GLY A 241 -8.15 -5.84 -23.45
C GLY A 241 -7.75 -7.24 -23.87
N ALA A 242 -8.09 -7.60 -25.12
CA ALA A 242 -7.73 -8.88 -25.70
C ALA A 242 -7.06 -8.69 -27.06
N ILE A 243 -5.98 -9.44 -27.30
CA ILE A 243 -5.16 -9.41 -28.52
C ILE A 243 -5.23 -10.78 -29.18
N PRO A 244 -5.71 -10.94 -30.41
CA PRO A 244 -6.24 -9.91 -31.30
C PRO A 244 -7.59 -9.35 -30.85
N ASN A 245 -8.04 -8.27 -31.50
CA ASN A 245 -9.31 -7.59 -31.23
C ASN A 245 -10.56 -8.32 -31.79
N CYS A 246 -10.45 -9.41 -32.56
CA CYS A 246 -11.60 -10.08 -33.19
C CYS A 246 -11.80 -11.53 -32.71
N SER A 247 -13.05 -11.94 -32.50
CA SER A 247 -13.37 -13.29 -31.99
C SER A 247 -13.05 -14.40 -33.01
N PRO A 248 -12.87 -15.66 -32.58
CA PRO A 248 -12.63 -16.79 -33.49
C PRO A 248 -13.69 -16.98 -34.58
N ALA A 249 -14.94 -16.58 -34.32
CA ALA A 249 -16.04 -16.65 -35.28
C ALA A 249 -15.94 -15.60 -36.41
N GLU A 250 -15.11 -14.56 -36.24
CA GLU A 250 -14.98 -13.43 -37.17
C GLU A 250 -13.78 -13.59 -38.13
N PHE A 251 -12.91 -14.59 -37.92
CA PHE A 251 -11.76 -14.85 -38.81
C PHE A 251 -12.14 -15.27 -40.24
N ASP A 252 -13.33 -15.81 -40.45
CA ASP A 252 -13.81 -16.30 -41.75
C ASP A 252 -14.33 -15.17 -42.69
N LEU A 253 -14.34 -13.91 -42.24
CA LEU A 253 -15.00 -12.78 -42.94
C LEU A 253 -14.06 -11.69 -43.50
N GLU A 254 -12.84 -12.04 -43.92
CA GLU A 254 -11.78 -11.13 -44.42
C GLU A 254 -10.91 -10.47 -43.33
N GLY A 255 -10.25 -11.28 -42.50
CA GLY A 255 -9.10 -10.86 -41.69
C GLY A 255 -9.44 -9.93 -40.52
N CYS A 256 -8.74 -10.12 -39.41
CA CYS A 256 -8.85 -9.22 -38.28
C CYS A 256 -8.40 -7.81 -38.71
N ARG A 257 -9.26 -6.80 -38.60
CA ARG A 257 -8.87 -5.40 -38.82
C ARG A 257 -9.14 -4.61 -37.54
N THR A 258 -8.23 -3.70 -37.21
CA THR A 258 -8.36 -2.76 -36.08
C THR A 258 -9.59 -1.85 -36.24
N ASP A 259 -10.06 -1.62 -37.47
CA ASP A 259 -11.24 -0.82 -37.80
C ASP A 259 -12.60 -1.53 -37.56
N ILE A 260 -12.63 -2.80 -37.14
CA ILE A 260 -13.88 -3.57 -36.96
C ILE A 260 -14.28 -3.73 -35.49
N ALA A 261 -13.32 -3.75 -34.55
CA ALA A 261 -13.59 -3.89 -33.12
C ALA A 261 -12.47 -3.26 -32.25
N PRO A 262 -12.79 -2.68 -31.08
CA PRO A 262 -11.76 -2.21 -30.14
C PRO A 262 -10.99 -3.39 -29.51
N PHE A 263 -9.75 -3.17 -29.10
CA PHE A 263 -8.98 -4.15 -28.34
C PHE A 263 -9.51 -4.27 -26.90
N ILE A 264 -9.95 -3.16 -26.31
CA ILE A 264 -10.63 -3.14 -25.01
C ILE A 264 -12.00 -3.87 -25.13
N LYS A 265 -12.16 -4.94 -24.35
CA LYS A 265 -13.36 -5.79 -24.30
C LYS A 265 -14.31 -5.41 -23.19
N GLU A 266 -13.75 -5.01 -22.05
CA GLU A 266 -14.50 -4.41 -20.96
C GLU A 266 -13.75 -3.15 -20.53
N PRO A 267 -14.42 -1.97 -20.48
CA PRO A 267 -13.84 -0.75 -19.91
C PRO A 267 -13.68 -0.90 -18.39
N PHE A 268 -13.28 0.17 -17.70
CA PHE A 268 -13.12 0.11 -16.24
C PHE A 268 -14.41 -0.33 -15.55
N THR A 269 -14.28 -1.38 -14.75
CA THR A 269 -15.34 -1.95 -13.94
C THR A 269 -14.81 -2.32 -12.57
N ASN A 270 -15.66 -2.21 -11.57
CA ASN A 270 -15.45 -2.73 -10.21
C ASN A 270 -16.31 -3.99 -9.93
N ASP A 271 -17.04 -4.48 -10.93
CA ASP A 271 -17.76 -5.75 -10.90
C ASP A 271 -16.81 -6.88 -11.32
N PHE A 272 -15.96 -7.31 -10.37
CA PHE A 272 -14.94 -8.33 -10.60
C PHE A 272 -15.54 -9.72 -10.88
N GLU A 273 -16.72 -10.02 -10.34
CA GLU A 273 -17.44 -11.27 -10.64
C GLU A 273 -17.84 -11.32 -12.11
N ARG A 274 -18.44 -10.24 -12.63
CA ARG A 274 -18.76 -10.14 -14.05
C ARG A 274 -17.52 -10.14 -14.93
N LEU A 275 -16.46 -9.44 -14.53
CA LEU A 275 -15.22 -9.39 -15.30
C LEU A 275 -14.59 -10.78 -15.43
N GLY A 276 -14.60 -11.58 -14.35
CA GLY A 276 -14.14 -12.97 -14.38
C GLY A 276 -14.94 -13.84 -15.36
N GLU A 277 -16.27 -13.65 -15.43
CA GLU A 277 -17.09 -14.34 -16.42
C GLU A 277 -16.75 -13.90 -17.86
N VAL A 278 -16.42 -12.63 -18.10
CA VAL A 278 -15.96 -12.15 -19.42
C VAL A 278 -14.64 -12.81 -19.81
N ILE A 279 -13.66 -12.88 -18.90
CA ILE A 279 -12.37 -13.54 -19.14
C ILE A 279 -12.58 -15.01 -19.56
N LYS A 280 -13.46 -15.75 -18.88
CA LYS A 280 -13.79 -17.15 -19.22
C LYS A 280 -14.38 -17.32 -20.61
N THR A 281 -15.00 -16.28 -21.18
CA THR A 281 -15.55 -16.35 -22.55
C THR A 281 -14.50 -16.12 -23.64
N LEU A 282 -13.34 -15.57 -23.29
CA LEU A 282 -12.25 -15.41 -24.25
C LEU A 282 -11.73 -16.77 -24.68
N THR A 283 -11.30 -16.86 -25.93
CA THR A 283 -10.77 -18.09 -26.52
C THR A 283 -9.57 -17.76 -27.38
N SER A 284 -8.55 -18.61 -27.34
CA SER A 284 -7.40 -18.46 -28.21
C SER A 284 -7.80 -18.63 -29.67
N GLY A 285 -7.16 -17.85 -30.54
CA GLY A 285 -7.39 -17.87 -31.96
C GLY A 285 -6.99 -16.58 -32.67
N GLY A 286 -6.57 -16.75 -33.92
CA GLY A 286 -6.15 -15.65 -34.80
C GLY A 286 -4.65 -15.57 -34.97
N GLY A 287 -4.19 -15.30 -36.19
CA GLY A 287 -2.76 -15.22 -36.48
C GLY A 287 -2.15 -13.84 -36.26
N GLU A 288 -2.81 -12.93 -35.55
CA GLU A 288 -2.40 -11.53 -35.44
C GLU A 288 -2.08 -11.14 -34.00
N THR A 289 -0.91 -10.54 -33.81
CA THR A 289 -0.40 -10.07 -32.53
C THR A 289 -0.01 -8.61 -32.69
N ASN A 290 -0.80 -7.71 -32.11
CA ASN A 290 -0.52 -6.27 -32.05
C ASN A 290 -0.38 -5.89 -30.58
N LEU A 291 0.85 -5.59 -30.15
CA LEU A 291 1.12 -5.24 -28.75
C LEU A 291 1.05 -3.73 -28.50
N GLY A 292 1.21 -2.88 -29.53
CA GLY A 292 1.26 -1.43 -29.38
C GLY A 292 -0.10 -0.74 -29.33
N THR A 293 -0.97 -1.02 -30.29
CA THR A 293 -2.30 -0.35 -30.38
C THR A 293 -3.19 -0.60 -29.15
N PRO A 294 -3.21 -1.79 -28.50
CA PRO A 294 -3.94 -1.97 -27.25
C PRO A 294 -3.43 -1.10 -26.11
N ILE A 295 -2.12 -0.83 -26.04
CA ILE A 295 -1.53 0.09 -25.06
C ILE A 295 -1.98 1.52 -25.36
N GLU A 296 -2.02 1.92 -26.65
CA GLU A 296 -2.58 3.21 -27.06
C GLU A 296 -4.04 3.37 -26.63
N GLU A 297 -4.88 2.35 -26.85
CA GLU A 297 -6.28 2.36 -26.39
C GLU A 297 -6.39 2.41 -24.86
N ALA A 298 -5.53 1.67 -24.14
CA ALA A 298 -5.49 1.68 -22.67
C ALA A 298 -5.14 3.07 -22.13
N ARG A 299 -4.14 3.74 -22.72
CA ARG A 299 -3.78 5.13 -22.39
C ARG A 299 -4.95 6.09 -22.58
N ALA A 300 -5.63 5.98 -23.73
CA ALA A 300 -6.81 6.79 -23.98
C ALA A 300 -7.95 6.52 -22.97
N LEU A 301 -8.06 5.29 -22.44
CA LEU A 301 -9.04 4.96 -21.41
C LEU A 301 -8.72 5.67 -20.08
N PHE A 302 -7.45 5.71 -19.66
CA PHE A 302 -7.03 6.44 -18.46
C PHE A 302 -7.32 7.94 -18.56
N GLU A 303 -7.16 8.55 -19.75
CA GLU A 303 -7.39 9.99 -19.96
C GLU A 303 -8.87 10.38 -20.03
N ASN A 304 -9.73 9.53 -20.62
CA ASN A 304 -11.10 9.89 -20.98
C ASN A 304 -12.14 9.62 -19.88
N GLU A 305 -11.82 8.81 -18.86
CA GLU A 305 -12.74 8.54 -17.77
C GLU A 305 -12.53 9.50 -16.60
N ALA A 306 -13.44 10.49 -16.53
CA ALA A 306 -13.41 11.59 -15.58
C ALA A 306 -13.29 11.11 -14.13
N ILE A 307 -12.37 11.74 -13.41
CA ILE A 307 -12.21 11.54 -11.97
C ILE A 307 -13.38 12.23 -11.27
N ASP A 308 -14.27 11.47 -10.62
CA ASP A 308 -15.41 12.01 -9.88
C ASP A 308 -14.98 12.87 -8.67
N ASN A 309 -13.71 12.75 -8.24
CA ASN A 309 -13.10 13.55 -7.19
C ASN A 309 -11.65 13.95 -7.53
N PRO A 310 -11.39 15.19 -7.98
CA PRO A 310 -10.08 15.65 -8.47
C PRO A 310 -8.97 15.72 -7.39
N ASP A 311 -9.31 15.47 -6.12
CA ASP A 311 -8.35 15.37 -5.02
C ASP A 311 -7.82 13.94 -4.79
N LEU A 312 -8.29 12.95 -5.56
CA LEU A 312 -7.82 11.56 -5.48
C LEU A 312 -6.56 11.37 -6.34
N GLU A 313 -5.50 10.90 -5.71
CA GLU A 313 -4.33 10.37 -6.39
C GLU A 313 -4.70 8.99 -6.97
N ILE A 314 -4.69 8.90 -8.30
CA ILE A 314 -4.97 7.66 -9.04
C ILE A 314 -3.66 7.14 -9.60
N ASN A 315 -3.37 5.87 -9.32
CA ASN A 315 -2.23 5.19 -9.89
C ASN A 315 -2.73 4.26 -11.01
N ASN A 316 -2.11 4.37 -12.18
CA ASN A 316 -2.51 3.67 -13.40
C ASN A 316 -1.49 2.59 -13.74
N TYR A 317 -1.97 1.39 -14.03
CA TYR A 317 -1.13 0.23 -14.32
C TYR A 317 -1.61 -0.51 -15.55
N ILE A 318 -0.66 -1.06 -16.31
CA ILE A 318 -0.93 -1.98 -17.41
C ILE A 318 -0.21 -3.28 -17.12
N ILE A 319 -0.92 -4.41 -17.25
CA ILE A 319 -0.30 -5.74 -17.33
C ILE A 319 -0.49 -6.24 -18.76
N LEU A 320 0.60 -6.47 -19.47
CA LEU A 320 0.59 -7.04 -20.82
C LEU A 320 1.15 -8.47 -20.78
N LEU A 321 0.35 -9.44 -21.21
CA LEU A 321 0.80 -10.83 -21.37
C LEU A 321 0.87 -11.19 -22.85
N THR A 322 1.97 -11.78 -23.28
CA THR A 322 2.15 -12.32 -24.64
C THR A 322 3.09 -13.51 -24.66
N ASP A 323 2.97 -14.36 -25.68
CA ASP A 323 3.84 -15.50 -25.94
C ASP A 323 4.84 -15.24 -27.07
N GLY A 324 4.93 -14.01 -27.57
CA GLY A 324 5.87 -13.73 -28.63
C GLY A 324 5.87 -12.30 -29.17
N LEU A 325 6.48 -12.19 -30.35
CA LEU A 325 6.72 -10.92 -31.03
C LEU A 325 5.47 -10.39 -31.74
N PRO A 326 5.28 -9.06 -31.77
CA PRO A 326 4.21 -8.46 -32.55
C PRO A 326 4.42 -8.77 -34.03
N ASN A 327 3.35 -9.17 -34.71
CA ASN A 327 3.33 -9.33 -36.16
C ASN A 327 2.47 -8.24 -36.85
N ARG A 328 1.85 -7.37 -36.05
CA ARG A 328 1.07 -6.18 -36.42
C ARG A 328 1.53 -4.94 -35.61
N PRO A 329 1.28 -3.73 -36.14
CA PRO A 329 0.69 -3.43 -37.44
C PRO A 329 1.63 -3.77 -38.62
N LEU A 330 1.06 -3.94 -39.83
CA LEU A 330 1.91 -4.17 -41.02
C LEU A 330 2.54 -2.85 -41.47
N PRO A 331 3.80 -2.84 -41.95
CA PRO A 331 4.50 -1.61 -42.36
C PRO A 331 3.83 -0.82 -43.50
N GLN A 332 2.89 -1.43 -44.25
CA GLN A 332 2.13 -0.72 -45.28
C GLN A 332 0.92 0.04 -44.71
N ASP A 333 0.45 -0.36 -43.53
CA ASP A 333 -0.75 0.16 -42.87
C ASP A 333 -0.41 1.05 -41.66
N ALA A 334 0.87 1.13 -41.26
CA ALA A 334 1.34 1.91 -40.11
C ALA A 334 2.46 2.91 -40.46
N LEU A 335 2.52 3.98 -39.67
CA LEU A 335 3.60 4.98 -39.72
C LEU A 335 4.92 4.44 -39.14
N GLU A 336 4.85 3.39 -38.32
CA GLU A 336 5.95 2.76 -37.58
C GLU A 336 5.97 1.24 -37.83
N ALA A 337 7.12 0.62 -37.61
CA ALA A 337 7.26 -0.82 -37.69
C ALA A 337 6.66 -1.52 -36.44
N ARG A 338 6.44 -2.84 -36.46
CA ARG A 338 5.60 -3.57 -35.48
C ARG A 338 6.14 -3.58 -34.04
N CYS A 339 7.43 -3.88 -33.86
CA CYS A 339 8.13 -3.86 -32.58
C CYS A 339 8.41 -2.42 -32.14
N GLU A 340 8.82 -1.56 -33.08
CA GLU A 340 9.03 -0.12 -32.82
C GLU A 340 7.75 0.52 -32.27
N HIS A 341 6.60 0.20 -32.88
CA HIS A 341 5.31 0.70 -32.44
C HIS A 341 4.95 0.20 -31.03
N ALA A 342 5.16 -1.09 -30.74
CA ALA A 342 4.92 -1.64 -29.41
C ALA A 342 5.78 -0.94 -28.33
N PHE A 343 7.07 -0.78 -28.60
CA PHE A 343 8.00 -0.06 -27.73
C PHE A 343 7.57 1.40 -27.52
N ASN A 344 7.29 2.13 -28.61
CA ASN A 344 6.91 3.54 -28.53
C ASN A 344 5.61 3.77 -27.74
N GLN A 345 4.62 2.87 -27.85
CA GLN A 345 3.39 2.98 -27.08
C GLN A 345 3.60 2.68 -25.59
N ALA A 346 4.47 1.72 -25.26
CA ALA A 346 4.87 1.46 -23.87
C ALA A 346 5.64 2.64 -23.27
N GLU A 347 6.62 3.20 -23.98
CA GLU A 347 7.34 4.42 -23.58
C GLU A 347 6.39 5.59 -23.33
N ALA A 348 5.41 5.78 -24.22
CA ALA A 348 4.43 6.84 -24.06
C ALA A 348 3.51 6.60 -22.84
N ALA A 349 3.14 5.35 -22.55
CA ALA A 349 2.41 5.01 -21.31
C ALA A 349 3.24 5.37 -20.06
N LYS A 350 4.52 5.00 -20.06
CA LYS A 350 5.46 5.32 -18.97
C LYS A 350 5.60 6.83 -18.76
N GLN A 351 5.67 7.61 -19.84
CA GLN A 351 5.72 9.07 -19.78
C GLN A 351 4.44 9.71 -19.23
N ASP A 352 3.29 9.06 -19.41
CA ASP A 352 2.00 9.48 -18.84
C ASP A 352 1.86 9.09 -17.36
N GLY A 353 2.89 8.48 -16.75
CA GLY A 353 2.89 8.02 -15.36
C GLY A 353 2.16 6.69 -15.16
N VAL A 354 1.97 5.91 -16.23
CA VAL A 354 1.45 4.54 -16.16
C VAL A 354 2.60 3.57 -15.93
N ARG A 355 2.54 2.75 -14.88
CA ARG A 355 3.52 1.67 -14.69
C ARG A 355 3.08 0.43 -15.48
N VAL A 356 3.95 -0.01 -16.36
CA VAL A 356 3.74 -1.12 -17.30
C VAL A 356 4.49 -2.34 -16.81
N PHE A 357 3.76 -3.43 -16.58
CA PHE A 357 4.26 -4.77 -16.34
C PHE A 357 4.08 -5.62 -17.58
N THR A 358 5.04 -6.47 -17.88
CA THR A 358 4.99 -7.38 -19.03
C THR A 358 5.26 -8.81 -18.60
N ILE A 359 4.48 -9.76 -19.11
CA ILE A 359 4.62 -11.19 -18.86
C ILE A 359 4.93 -11.88 -20.19
N GLY A 360 6.11 -12.49 -20.28
CA GLY A 360 6.48 -13.38 -21.37
C GLY A 360 6.08 -14.83 -21.04
N TYR A 361 5.04 -15.35 -21.70
CA TYR A 361 4.58 -16.71 -21.46
C TYR A 361 5.09 -17.68 -22.53
N SER A 362 5.66 -18.81 -22.12
CA SER A 362 6.21 -19.82 -23.02
C SER A 362 7.27 -19.29 -24.02
N LEU A 363 8.06 -18.30 -23.61
CA LEU A 363 9.17 -17.79 -24.43
C LEU A 363 10.38 -18.72 -24.36
N GLU A 364 10.93 -19.09 -25.53
CA GLU A 364 12.15 -19.89 -25.67
C GLU A 364 13.32 -19.09 -26.24
N GLU A 365 14.55 -19.52 -25.90
CA GLU A 365 15.76 -19.01 -26.53
C GLU A 365 15.76 -19.32 -28.04
N GLY A 366 15.44 -18.31 -28.85
CA GLY A 366 15.47 -18.42 -30.30
C GLY A 366 14.12 -18.29 -31.02
N ASP A 367 13.07 -17.80 -30.35
CA ASP A 367 11.71 -17.51 -30.87
C ASP A 367 11.65 -16.42 -31.97
N GLY A 368 12.74 -16.22 -32.69
CA GLY A 368 12.90 -15.18 -33.68
C GLY A 368 13.29 -13.86 -33.05
N THR A 369 13.45 -12.87 -33.92
CA THR A 369 13.85 -11.52 -33.53
C THR A 369 13.04 -10.51 -34.31
N CYS A 370 12.91 -9.31 -33.74
CA CYS A 370 12.25 -8.20 -34.40
C CYS A 370 12.88 -7.95 -35.78
N PRO A 371 12.06 -7.96 -36.85
CA PRO A 371 12.54 -7.75 -38.21
C PRO A 371 12.66 -6.25 -38.57
N ASP A 372 12.39 -5.37 -37.61
CA ASP A 372 12.18 -3.95 -37.84
C ASP A 372 13.48 -3.16 -37.78
N PRO A 373 13.66 -2.14 -38.64
CA PRO A 373 14.81 -1.25 -38.58
C PRO A 373 14.93 -0.55 -37.22
N GLY A 374 16.10 -0.64 -36.58
CA GLY A 374 16.34 -0.09 -35.23
C GLY A 374 16.06 -1.08 -34.09
N PHE A 375 15.36 -2.17 -34.37
CA PHE A 375 15.11 -3.28 -33.44
C PHE A 375 15.66 -4.60 -33.99
N GLU A 376 16.56 -4.56 -34.99
CA GLU A 376 17.06 -5.78 -35.61
C GLU A 376 17.79 -6.67 -34.59
N GLY A 377 17.32 -7.91 -34.45
CA GLY A 377 17.95 -8.88 -33.56
C GLY A 377 17.47 -8.83 -32.10
N VAL A 378 16.56 -7.92 -31.75
CA VAL A 378 15.90 -7.88 -30.43
C VAL A 378 14.97 -9.09 -30.31
N THR A 379 15.11 -9.87 -29.24
CA THR A 379 14.24 -11.03 -28.98
C THR A 379 12.88 -10.62 -28.42
N ALA A 380 11.93 -11.54 -28.29
CA ALA A 380 10.64 -11.28 -27.63
C ALA A 380 10.84 -10.82 -26.17
N ALA A 381 11.71 -11.50 -25.44
CA ALA A 381 12.03 -11.19 -24.05
C ALA A 381 12.66 -9.80 -23.91
N ASP A 382 13.68 -9.50 -24.72
CA ASP A 382 14.34 -8.18 -24.70
C ASP A 382 13.34 -7.06 -25.03
N LEU A 383 12.42 -7.29 -25.97
CA LEU A 383 11.39 -6.32 -26.31
C LEU A 383 10.44 -6.08 -25.13
N LEU A 384 9.95 -7.15 -24.49
CA LEU A 384 9.03 -7.03 -23.36
C LEU A 384 9.68 -6.38 -22.15
N GLN A 385 10.91 -6.79 -21.81
CA GLN A 385 11.70 -6.13 -20.77
C GLN A 385 11.86 -4.64 -21.04
N SER A 386 12.17 -4.24 -22.29
CA SER A 386 12.27 -2.82 -22.66
C SER A 386 10.94 -2.05 -22.59
N MET A 387 9.80 -2.75 -22.76
CA MET A 387 8.46 -2.17 -22.63
C MET A 387 8.05 -2.01 -21.16
N ALA A 388 8.55 -2.86 -20.27
CA ALA A 388 8.32 -2.77 -18.84
C ALA A 388 8.88 -1.46 -18.24
N SER A 389 8.38 -1.05 -17.07
CA SER A 389 8.80 0.20 -16.43
C SER A 389 10.11 0.11 -15.65
N GLY A 390 10.46 -1.07 -15.14
CA GLY A 390 11.72 -1.33 -14.43
C GLY A 390 12.86 -1.85 -15.32
N GLY A 391 12.59 -2.28 -16.55
CA GLY A 391 13.51 -3.05 -17.39
C GLY A 391 14.79 -2.35 -17.86
N GLU A 392 14.94 -1.04 -17.64
CA GLU A 392 16.18 -0.32 -17.94
C GLU A 392 17.29 -0.52 -16.88
N ASN A 393 16.94 -1.07 -15.70
CA ASN A 393 17.84 -1.17 -14.54
C ASN A 393 18.36 -2.59 -14.26
N SER A 394 17.97 -3.58 -15.07
CA SER A 394 18.22 -5.01 -14.85
C SER A 394 19.23 -5.63 -15.83
N GLY A 395 19.53 -6.91 -15.61
CA GLY A 395 20.36 -7.72 -16.49
C GLY A 395 19.62 -8.14 -17.77
N PRO A 396 20.27 -8.89 -18.68
CA PRO A 396 19.55 -9.49 -19.80
C PRO A 396 18.48 -10.47 -19.30
N PRO A 397 17.34 -10.61 -20.01
CA PRO A 397 16.20 -11.36 -19.49
C PRO A 397 16.48 -12.87 -19.45
N LEU A 398 16.11 -13.52 -18.35
CA LEU A 398 16.39 -14.92 -18.05
C LEU A 398 15.17 -15.83 -18.29
N VAL A 399 14.71 -15.93 -19.55
CA VAL A 399 13.53 -16.75 -19.92
C VAL A 399 13.67 -18.25 -19.66
N SER A 400 14.88 -18.76 -19.49
CA SER A 400 15.13 -20.16 -19.09
C SER A 400 15.21 -20.36 -17.58
N GLU A 401 15.24 -19.28 -16.80
CA GLU A 401 15.35 -19.26 -15.33
C GLU A 401 14.32 -18.27 -14.74
N CYS A 402 13.04 -18.41 -15.11
CA CYS A 402 11.97 -17.47 -14.73
C CYS A 402 11.83 -17.22 -13.22
N ASP A 403 12.14 -18.20 -12.36
CA ASP A 403 12.19 -17.98 -10.91
C ASP A 403 13.15 -16.84 -10.53
N GLN A 404 14.30 -16.73 -11.20
CA GLN A 404 15.29 -15.68 -10.96
C GLN A 404 14.91 -14.37 -11.65
N GLU A 405 14.36 -14.46 -12.87
CA GLU A 405 13.86 -13.29 -13.60
C GLU A 405 12.79 -12.55 -12.78
N ASN A 406 11.80 -13.30 -12.30
CA ASN A 406 10.70 -12.75 -11.51
C ASN A 406 11.16 -12.19 -10.15
N GLN A 407 12.45 -12.20 -9.82
CA GLN A 407 13.00 -11.66 -8.56
C GLN A 407 13.95 -10.47 -8.78
N ASP A 408 14.11 -9.97 -10.00
CA ASP A 408 15.13 -8.95 -10.32
C ASP A 408 14.60 -7.49 -10.31
N GLU A 409 13.31 -7.32 -9.99
CA GLU A 409 12.62 -6.04 -9.73
C GLU A 409 12.43 -5.13 -10.97
N ASP A 410 12.41 -5.69 -12.18
CA ASP A 410 12.42 -4.93 -13.42
C ASP A 410 11.07 -4.79 -14.16
N ASP A 411 9.99 -5.20 -13.50
CA ASP A 411 8.61 -5.21 -14.02
C ASP A 411 8.37 -6.14 -15.23
N PHE A 412 9.38 -6.89 -15.66
CA PHE A 412 9.23 -7.99 -16.59
C PHE A 412 9.23 -9.32 -15.85
N PHE A 413 8.27 -10.16 -16.23
CA PHE A 413 8.07 -11.48 -15.66
C PHE A 413 8.04 -12.49 -16.78
N CYS A 414 8.42 -13.72 -16.49
CA CYS A 414 8.22 -14.82 -17.40
C CYS A 414 7.66 -16.05 -16.72
N GLU A 415 7.05 -16.90 -17.54
CA GLU A 415 6.63 -18.23 -17.14
C GLU A 415 6.70 -19.18 -18.34
N THR A 416 6.94 -20.46 -18.06
CA THR A 416 7.08 -21.54 -19.05
C THR A 416 5.74 -22.22 -19.35
N GLU A 417 5.64 -22.85 -20.54
CA GLU A 417 4.42 -23.49 -21.10
C GLU A 417 3.61 -24.38 -20.13
N ASN A 418 4.27 -25.02 -19.15
CA ASN A 418 3.67 -26.06 -18.31
C ASN A 418 3.38 -25.61 -16.86
N GLN A 419 3.49 -24.32 -16.55
CA GLN A 419 3.32 -23.79 -15.20
C GLN A 419 2.11 -22.85 -15.13
N GLU A 420 1.57 -22.71 -13.92
CA GLU A 420 0.41 -21.88 -13.62
C GLU A 420 0.82 -20.40 -13.53
N LEU A 421 0.18 -19.55 -14.33
CA LEU A 421 0.44 -18.10 -14.32
C LEU A 421 -0.06 -17.39 -13.04
N THR A 422 -0.88 -18.08 -12.24
CA THR A 422 -1.45 -17.58 -10.98
C THR A 422 -0.40 -16.98 -10.05
N GLU A 423 0.77 -17.60 -9.92
CA GLU A 423 1.84 -17.11 -9.02
C GLU A 423 2.42 -15.79 -9.53
N VAL A 424 2.71 -15.69 -10.83
CA VAL A 424 3.24 -14.48 -11.47
C VAL A 424 2.26 -13.32 -11.36
N PHE A 425 0.98 -13.53 -11.68
CA PHE A 425 -0.04 -12.48 -11.54
C PHE A 425 -0.15 -11.99 -10.09
N ASN A 426 -0.20 -12.90 -9.12
CA ASN A 426 -0.28 -12.52 -7.71
C ASN A 426 0.96 -11.75 -7.25
N GLN A 427 2.14 -12.07 -7.79
CA GLN A 427 3.36 -11.31 -7.50
C GLN A 427 3.28 -9.88 -8.03
N ILE A 428 2.87 -9.70 -9.29
CA ILE A 428 2.67 -8.36 -9.89
C ILE A 428 1.69 -7.54 -9.05
N ILE A 429 0.58 -8.16 -8.63
CA ILE A 429 -0.41 -7.49 -7.78
C ILE A 429 0.20 -7.07 -6.44
N ALA A 430 1.03 -7.91 -5.82
CA ALA A 430 1.72 -7.53 -4.59
C ALA A 430 2.66 -6.33 -4.81
N GLU A 431 3.36 -6.27 -5.94
CA GLU A 431 4.20 -5.12 -6.31
C GLU A 431 3.40 -3.84 -6.54
N ILE A 432 2.26 -3.93 -7.22
CA ILE A 432 1.31 -2.83 -7.38
C ILE A 432 0.90 -2.31 -6.00
N PHE A 433 0.44 -3.18 -5.11
CA PHE A 433 0.01 -2.76 -3.76
C PHE A 433 1.16 -2.19 -2.91
N ASN A 434 2.39 -2.67 -3.10
CA ASN A 434 3.57 -2.08 -2.47
C ASN A 434 3.84 -0.66 -2.98
N ASP A 435 3.69 -0.44 -4.29
CA ASP A 435 3.87 0.85 -4.98
C ASP A 435 2.80 1.88 -4.60
N LEU A 436 1.55 1.44 -4.44
CA LEU A 436 0.42 2.25 -3.95
C LEU A 436 0.67 2.88 -2.57
N GLY A 437 1.75 2.52 -1.87
CA GLY A 437 2.54 3.50 -1.08
C GLY A 437 1.86 4.18 0.10
N GLY A 438 0.65 3.79 0.48
CA GLY A 438 -0.04 4.34 1.63
C GLY A 438 0.57 3.82 2.93
N SER A 439 1.36 4.63 3.63
CA SER A 439 1.57 4.40 5.06
C SER A 439 0.36 4.92 5.82
N SER A 440 -0.27 4.05 6.61
CA SER A 440 -1.39 4.42 7.45
C SER A 440 -1.05 4.19 8.91
N LEU A 441 -1.53 5.10 9.77
CA LEU A 441 -1.56 4.83 11.19
C LEU A 441 -2.52 3.67 11.46
N VAL A 442 -2.11 2.77 12.35
CA VAL A 442 -2.90 1.60 12.76
C VAL A 442 -2.93 1.50 14.28
N ASP A 443 -3.99 0.91 14.81
CA ASP A 443 -4.05 0.57 16.23
C ASP A 443 -3.62 -0.89 16.42
N LEU A 444 -2.43 -1.09 16.99
CA LEU A 444 -1.90 -2.41 17.31
C LEU A 444 -2.14 -2.82 18.77
N SER A 445 -2.78 -1.96 19.59
CA SER A 445 -2.98 -2.23 21.02
C SER A 445 -3.81 -3.50 21.28
N VAL A 446 -4.69 -3.85 20.34
CA VAL A 446 -5.53 -5.05 20.40
C VAL A 446 -4.75 -6.36 20.18
N TYR A 447 -3.56 -6.29 19.58
CA TYR A 447 -2.74 -7.48 19.29
C TYR A 447 -1.65 -7.75 20.33
N GLN A 448 -1.50 -6.86 21.30
CA GLN A 448 -0.57 -7.07 22.41
C GLN A 448 -1.13 -8.17 23.31
N LEU A 449 -0.53 -9.36 23.26
CA LEU A 449 -0.68 -10.35 24.33
C LEU A 449 -0.25 -9.64 25.62
N GLU A 450 -1.08 -9.67 26.67
CA GLU A 450 -0.75 -9.13 27.98
C GLU A 450 0.67 -9.59 28.36
N SER A 451 1.67 -8.73 28.19
CA SER A 451 3.00 -9.01 28.71
C SER A 451 2.84 -9.00 30.23
N GLU A 452 2.95 -10.19 30.84
CA GLU A 452 2.84 -10.38 32.27
C GLU A 452 3.61 -9.29 33.04
N ASN A 453 2.89 -8.67 34.00
CA ASN A 453 3.35 -7.70 35.00
C ASN A 453 4.75 -7.93 35.57
#